data_AF-A0A924UYH4-F1
#
_entry.id   AF-A0A924UYH4-F1
#
_cell.length_a   1.000
_cell.length_b   1.000
_cell.length_c   1.000
_cell.angle_alpha   90.00
_cell.angle_beta   90.00
_cell.angle_gamma   90.00
#
_symmetry.space_group_name_H-M   'P 1'
#
loop_
_entity.id
_entity.type
_entity.pdbx_description
1 polymer ?
#
loop_
_entity_poly.entity_id
_entity_poly.type
_entity_poly.pdbx_seq_one_letter_code
_entity_poly.pdbx_strand_id
1 'polypeptide(L)'
;MKNQSVTNNIDWISIIIYASLVILGWLNIYSSSLSSMEDTYEKQLIFIVLTIPLIFVVLSVDGKFYEKYASIIFGISLLTLAGLFLFGKTIAGQRCWYAIGSFTIQPSEFAKAATALALAKYLSDTQINLKDVARQWQALAIIILPVLLILPQPDPGSALIYSIFIIVLYREGLPSWYVWTGFVTVFLFVLTLVLEPQYVILIGLAVIIIVHFKSRLADRNIVLSSILFVLISGFVFSVDYVFDNVFKQH
;
A
#
# COMPACT_ATOMS: atom_id res chain seq x y z
N MET A 1 -14.27 -31.61 18.67
CA MET A 1 -13.46 -30.39 18.45
C MET A 1 -12.41 -30.36 19.55
N LYS A 2 -11.16 -30.71 19.23
CA LYS A 2 -10.08 -30.87 20.23
C LYS A 2 -9.70 -29.48 20.72
N ASN A 3 -9.71 -29.24 22.03
CA ASN A 3 -9.10 -28.06 22.66
C ASN A 3 -7.63 -28.03 22.25
N GLN A 4 -7.32 -27.29 21.18
CA GLN A 4 -5.94 -27.02 20.80
C GLN A 4 -5.46 -25.86 21.67
N SER A 5 -4.44 -26.11 22.51
CA SER A 5 -3.87 -25.07 23.35
C SER A 5 -3.25 -24.00 22.46
N VAL A 6 -3.63 -22.74 22.71
CA VAL A 6 -3.14 -21.55 21.99
C VAL A 6 -1.61 -21.52 21.89
N THR A 7 -0.91 -22.07 22.89
CA THR A 7 0.56 -22.15 22.96
C THR A 7 1.23 -23.10 21.98
N ASN A 8 0.56 -24.15 21.49
CA ASN A 8 1.19 -25.13 20.58
C ASN A 8 1.06 -24.79 19.10
N ASN A 9 0.23 -23.79 18.75
CA ASN A 9 0.00 -23.35 17.37
C ASN A 9 0.69 -22.01 17.06
N ILE A 10 1.52 -21.50 17.99
CA ILE A 10 2.27 -20.26 17.80
C ILE A 10 3.59 -20.56 17.10
N ASP A 11 3.85 -19.86 15.99
CA ASP A 11 5.14 -19.90 15.32
C ASP A 11 6.17 -19.06 16.10
N TRP A 12 6.91 -19.75 16.98
CA TRP A 12 7.97 -19.16 17.80
C TRP A 12 9.11 -18.55 16.97
N ILE A 13 9.36 -19.05 15.76
CA ILE A 13 10.42 -18.51 14.89
C ILE A 13 10.05 -17.09 14.47
N SER A 14 8.82 -16.89 14.00
CA SER A 14 8.29 -15.56 13.63
C SER A 14 8.34 -14.58 14.80
N ILE A 15 8.01 -15.02 16.02
CA ILE A 15 8.09 -14.18 17.23
C ILE A 15 9.53 -13.78 17.55
N ILE A 16 10.48 -14.72 17.49
CA ILE A 16 11.89 -14.43 17.78
C ILE A 16 12.45 -13.44 16.76
N ILE A 17 12.14 -13.61 15.47
CA ILE A 17 12.56 -12.67 14.41
C ILE A 17 11.96 -11.28 14.67
N TYR A 18 10.66 -11.20 14.96
CA TYR A 18 9.99 -9.94 15.29
C TYR A 18 10.64 -9.26 16.51
N ALA A 19 10.82 -9.98 17.61
CA ALA A 19 11.41 -9.45 18.83
C ALA A 19 12.85 -8.95 18.60
N SER A 20 13.64 -9.67 17.79
CA SER A 20 14.99 -9.27 17.41
C SER A 20 14.98 -7.96 16.62
N LEU A 21 14.08 -7.83 15.64
CA LEU A 21 13.95 -6.59 14.84
C LEU A 21 13.51 -5.39 15.70
N VAL A 22 12.58 -5.60 16.64
CA VAL A 22 12.13 -4.54 17.56
C VAL A 22 13.27 -4.09 18.48
N ILE A 23 14.04 -5.02 19.06
CA ILE A 23 15.18 -4.70 19.93
C ILE A 23 16.27 -3.98 19.14
N LEU A 24 16.64 -4.47 17.97
CA LEU A 24 17.64 -3.83 17.10
C LEU A 24 17.17 -2.42 16.67
N GLY A 25 15.90 -2.25 16.34
CA GLY A 25 15.31 -0.95 16.02
C GLY A 25 15.37 0.01 17.20
N TRP A 26 15.04 -0.44 18.40
CA TRP A 26 15.13 0.37 19.62
C TRP A 26 16.58 0.77 19.95
N LEU A 27 17.53 -0.15 19.83
CA LEU A 27 18.96 0.12 20.02
C LEU A 27 19.49 1.15 19.01
N ASN A 28 19.05 1.08 17.76
CA ASN A 28 19.41 2.07 16.75
C ASN A 28 18.88 3.47 17.08
N ILE A 29 17.62 3.57 17.53
CA ILE A 29 17.04 4.84 17.97
C ILE A 29 17.84 5.39 19.16
N TYR A 30 18.10 4.56 20.17
CA TYR A 30 18.92 4.93 21.32
C TYR A 30 20.29 5.47 20.90
N SER A 31 20.99 4.78 20.00
CA SER A 31 22.30 5.23 19.50
C SER A 31 22.23 6.56 18.75
N SER A 32 21.16 6.80 17.98
CA SER A 32 20.98 8.08 17.26
C SER A 32 20.65 9.24 18.19
N SER A 33 19.82 8.97 19.20
CA SER A 33 19.34 9.95 20.18
C SER A 33 20.37 10.27 21.28
N LEU A 34 21.53 9.60 21.34
CA LEU A 34 22.61 10.01 22.24
C LEU A 34 23.13 11.43 21.93
N SER A 35 23.01 11.86 20.67
CA SER A 35 23.53 13.14 20.18
C SER A 35 22.51 14.28 20.26
N SER A 36 21.23 13.97 20.13
CA SER A 36 20.10 14.90 20.25
C SER A 36 19.46 14.72 21.62
N MET A 37 19.49 15.74 22.48
CA MET A 37 18.90 15.75 23.84
C MET A 37 17.34 15.66 23.81
N GLU A 38 16.79 14.68 23.11
CA GLU A 38 15.37 14.40 22.97
C GLU A 38 15.05 13.01 23.53
N ASP A 39 14.02 12.93 24.38
CA ASP A 39 13.55 11.70 25.04
C ASP A 39 12.79 10.75 24.07
N THR A 40 13.22 10.68 22.82
CA THR A 40 12.59 9.89 21.75
C THR A 40 12.72 8.39 22.01
N TYR A 41 13.83 7.94 22.60
CA TYR A 41 14.06 6.55 22.95
C TYR A 41 13.15 6.04 24.09
N GLU A 42 12.78 6.93 25.03
CA GLU A 42 11.88 6.61 26.15
C GLU A 42 10.45 6.42 25.65
N LYS A 43 9.99 7.32 24.78
CA LYS A 43 8.67 7.18 24.12
C LYS A 43 8.57 5.87 23.34
N GLN A 44 9.62 5.51 22.61
CA GLN A 44 9.65 4.25 21.86
C GLN A 44 9.54 3.02 22.78
N LEU A 45 10.24 3.02 23.92
CA LEU A 45 10.16 1.94 24.90
C LEU A 45 8.73 1.80 25.46
N ILE A 46 8.08 2.93 25.78
CA ILE A 46 6.68 2.93 26.24
C ILE A 46 5.76 2.29 25.18
N PHE A 47 5.92 2.63 23.89
CA PHE A 47 5.11 2.02 22.83
C PHE A 47 5.36 0.52 22.65
N ILE A 48 6.62 0.07 22.77
CA ILE A 48 6.95 -1.37 22.73
C ILE A 48 6.25 -2.10 23.88
N VAL A 49 6.34 -1.58 25.10
CA VAL A 49 5.70 -2.18 26.27
C VAL A 49 4.17 -2.17 26.14
N LEU A 50 3.56 -1.09 25.64
CA LEU A 50 2.12 -1.00 25.40
C LEU A 50 1.63 -1.95 24.29
N THR A 51 2.50 -2.34 23.36
CA THR A 51 2.14 -3.28 22.29
C THR A 51 1.96 -4.70 22.82
N ILE A 52 2.70 -5.10 23.86
CA ILE A 52 2.62 -6.45 24.46
C ILE A 52 1.18 -6.80 24.90
N PRO A 53 0.49 -6.03 25.77
CA PRO A 53 -0.90 -6.34 26.14
C PRO A 53 -1.85 -6.26 24.93
N LEU A 54 -1.59 -5.37 23.96
CA LEU A 54 -2.40 -5.26 22.75
C LEU A 54 -2.34 -6.55 21.91
N ILE A 55 -1.16 -7.17 21.80
CA ILE A 55 -0.98 -8.47 21.13
C ILE A 55 -1.85 -9.54 21.80
N PHE A 56 -1.85 -9.62 23.14
CA PHE A 56 -2.68 -10.59 23.86
C PHE A 56 -4.19 -10.35 23.63
N VAL A 57 -4.63 -9.08 23.60
CA VAL A 57 -6.03 -8.75 23.29
C VAL A 57 -6.40 -9.23 21.89
N VAL A 58 -5.57 -8.93 20.89
CA VAL A 58 -5.81 -9.35 19.50
C VAL A 58 -5.82 -10.88 19.35
N LEU A 59 -4.88 -11.58 19.99
CA LEU A 59 -4.81 -13.05 19.96
C LEU A 59 -5.95 -13.74 20.72
N SER A 60 -6.58 -13.05 21.67
CA SER A 60 -7.73 -13.58 22.42
C SER A 60 -9.03 -13.55 21.62
N VAL A 61 -9.09 -12.78 20.52
CA VAL A 61 -10.26 -12.68 19.66
C VAL A 61 -10.24 -13.80 18.62
N ASP A 62 -11.35 -14.54 18.49
CA ASP A 62 -11.49 -15.62 17.50
C ASP A 62 -11.38 -15.07 16.07
N GLY A 63 -10.66 -15.77 15.18
CA GLY A 63 -10.54 -15.45 13.76
C GLY A 63 -11.90 -15.26 13.06
N LYS A 64 -12.92 -16.04 13.47
CA LYS A 64 -14.28 -15.92 12.95
C LYS A 64 -14.95 -14.58 13.25
N PHE A 65 -14.54 -13.91 14.34
CA PHE A 65 -15.00 -12.57 14.64
C PHE A 65 -14.51 -11.58 13.57
N TYR A 66 -13.23 -11.63 13.25
CA TYR A 66 -12.64 -10.75 12.22
C TYR A 66 -13.30 -10.96 10.85
N GLU A 67 -13.51 -12.22 10.44
CA GLU A 67 -14.20 -12.52 9.18
C GLU A 67 -15.65 -11.99 9.17
N LYS A 68 -16.42 -12.25 10.24
CA LYS A 68 -17.81 -11.80 10.33
C LYS A 68 -17.92 -10.27 10.25
N TYR A 69 -17.09 -9.57 11.04
CA TYR A 69 -17.15 -8.12 11.21
C TYR A 69 -16.25 -7.34 10.22
N ALA A 70 -15.54 -8.00 9.29
CA ALA A 70 -14.63 -7.36 8.34
C ALA A 70 -15.21 -6.12 7.64
N SER A 71 -16.43 -6.24 7.11
CA SER A 71 -17.12 -5.16 6.40
C SER A 71 -17.42 -3.96 7.30
N ILE A 72 -17.73 -4.22 8.59
CA ILE A 72 -17.97 -3.18 9.58
C ILE A 72 -16.65 -2.51 9.99
N ILE A 73 -15.61 -3.31 10.23
CA ILE A 73 -14.26 -2.80 10.56
C ILE A 73 -13.75 -1.91 9.42
N PHE A 74 -13.95 -2.33 8.16
CA PHE A 74 -13.61 -1.54 6.99
C PHE A 74 -14.43 -0.24 6.90
N GLY A 75 -15.74 -0.31 7.08
CA GLY A 75 -16.59 0.90 7.11
C GLY A 75 -16.15 1.90 8.19
N ILE A 76 -15.87 1.43 9.41
CA ILE A 76 -15.35 2.26 10.50
C ILE A 76 -13.99 2.86 10.11
N SER A 77 -13.09 2.09 9.49
CA SER A 77 -11.79 2.60 9.07
C SER A 77 -11.88 3.69 7.98
N LEU A 78 -12.86 3.59 7.07
CA LEU A 78 -13.13 4.64 6.09
C LEU A 78 -13.69 5.89 6.77
N LEU A 79 -14.57 5.72 7.77
CA LEU A 79 -15.09 6.85 8.55
C LEU A 79 -13.98 7.54 9.36
N THR A 80 -13.04 6.80 9.94
CA THR A 80 -11.91 7.40 10.65
C THR A 80 -10.94 8.10 9.69
N LEU A 81 -10.73 7.59 8.47
CA LEU A 81 -9.99 8.31 7.43
C LEU A 81 -10.73 9.58 7.00
N ALA A 82 -12.04 9.52 6.78
CA ALA A 82 -12.85 10.68 6.40
C ALA A 82 -12.90 11.73 7.53
N GLY A 83 -12.91 11.30 8.79
CA GLY A 83 -12.89 12.20 9.93
C GLY A 83 -11.64 13.08 10.00
N LEU A 84 -10.53 12.70 9.34
CA LEU A 84 -9.31 13.50 9.32
C LEU A 84 -9.52 14.83 8.61
N PHE A 85 -10.47 14.92 7.67
CA PHE A 85 -10.86 16.17 7.03
C PHE A 85 -11.47 17.20 7.99
N LEU A 86 -12.00 16.75 9.12
CA LEU A 86 -12.60 17.62 10.13
C LEU A 86 -11.71 17.77 11.36
N PHE A 87 -11.18 16.67 11.88
CA PHE A 87 -10.46 16.62 13.16
C PHE A 87 -8.98 16.24 13.05
N GLY A 88 -8.47 16.04 11.83
CA GLY A 88 -7.06 15.69 11.62
C GLY A 88 -6.13 16.85 11.94
N LYS A 89 -5.04 16.55 12.63
CA LYS A 89 -3.94 17.47 12.95
C LYS A 89 -2.88 17.39 11.86
N THR A 90 -2.37 18.56 11.45
CA THR A 90 -1.26 18.66 10.51
C THR A 90 0.07 18.47 11.23
N ILE A 91 0.84 17.45 10.85
CA ILE A 91 2.19 17.18 11.34
C ILE A 91 3.08 17.05 10.10
N ALA A 92 4.21 17.76 10.06
CA ALA A 92 5.13 17.76 8.92
C ALA A 92 4.45 18.02 7.55
N GLY A 93 3.46 18.91 7.51
CA GLY A 93 2.70 19.24 6.30
C GLY A 93 1.62 18.23 5.90
N GLN A 94 1.46 17.14 6.65
CA GLN A 94 0.47 16.09 6.37
C GLN A 94 -0.66 16.08 7.40
N ARG A 95 -1.91 16.02 6.94
CA ARG A 95 -3.10 16.01 7.80
C ARG A 95 -3.61 14.58 8.00
N CYS A 96 -2.73 13.70 8.48
CA CYS A 96 -2.97 12.26 8.58
C CYS A 96 -3.05 11.72 10.03
N TRP A 97 -3.01 12.60 11.05
CA TRP A 97 -2.93 12.21 12.45
C TRP A 97 -4.09 12.72 13.30
N TYR A 98 -4.60 11.88 14.21
CA TYR A 98 -5.37 12.35 15.36
C TYR A 98 -4.46 12.52 16.56
N ALA A 99 -4.46 13.70 17.18
CA ALA A 99 -3.74 13.94 18.41
C ALA A 99 -4.66 13.78 19.62
N ILE A 100 -4.30 12.88 20.53
CA ILE A 100 -5.00 12.61 21.79
C ILE A 100 -3.99 12.86 22.91
N GLY A 101 -3.97 14.08 23.44
CA GLY A 101 -2.98 14.50 24.43
C GLY A 101 -1.55 14.43 23.87
N SER A 102 -0.70 13.61 24.49
CA SER A 102 0.68 13.36 24.06
C SER A 102 0.81 12.26 23.00
N PHE A 103 -0.26 11.53 22.71
CA PHE A 103 -0.26 10.43 21.75
C PHE A 103 -0.83 10.87 20.40
N THR A 104 -0.31 10.26 19.34
CA THR A 104 -0.81 10.46 17.98
C THR A 104 -1.18 9.12 17.39
N ILE A 105 -2.37 9.04 16.79
CA ILE A 105 -2.87 7.83 16.12
C ILE A 105 -3.02 8.15 14.65
N GLN A 106 -2.44 7.29 13.80
CA GLN A 106 -2.57 7.38 12.34
C GLN A 106 -3.66 6.40 11.86
N PRO A 107 -4.81 6.88 11.38
CA PRO A 107 -5.90 6.01 10.93
C PRO A 107 -5.54 5.16 9.70
N SER A 108 -4.60 5.62 8.86
CA SER A 108 -4.17 4.88 7.66
C SER A 108 -3.57 3.52 7.98
N GLU A 109 -2.90 3.35 9.12
CA GLU A 109 -2.39 2.05 9.58
C GLU A 109 -3.52 1.05 9.83
N PHE A 110 -4.58 1.48 10.52
CA PHE A 110 -5.76 0.65 10.76
C PHE A 110 -6.53 0.39 9.46
N ALA A 111 -6.61 1.37 8.58
CA ALA A 111 -7.28 1.24 7.30
C ALA A 111 -6.60 0.19 6.40
N LYS A 112 -5.27 0.08 6.41
CA LYS A 112 -4.54 -0.98 5.67
C LYS A 112 -4.95 -2.37 6.15
N ALA A 113 -4.96 -2.60 7.46
CA ALA A 113 -5.38 -3.87 8.05
C ALA A 113 -6.87 -4.17 7.77
N ALA A 114 -7.74 -3.17 7.91
CA ALA A 114 -9.17 -3.31 7.63
C ALA A 114 -9.46 -3.60 6.15
N THR A 115 -8.69 -3.00 5.24
CA THR A 115 -8.77 -3.25 3.80
C THR A 115 -8.35 -4.68 3.48
N ALA A 116 -7.25 -5.15 4.06
CA ALA A 116 -6.81 -6.54 3.90
C ALA A 116 -7.89 -7.53 4.35
N LEU A 117 -8.54 -7.25 5.48
CA LEU A 117 -9.60 -8.09 6.03
C LEU A 117 -10.87 -8.07 5.17
N ALA A 118 -11.29 -6.90 4.69
CA ALA A 118 -12.43 -6.77 3.77
C ALA A 118 -12.17 -7.45 2.43
N LEU A 119 -10.96 -7.31 1.90
CA LEU A 119 -10.54 -7.96 0.67
C LEU A 119 -10.51 -9.48 0.85
N ALA A 120 -9.96 -9.98 1.95
CA ALA A 120 -9.94 -11.41 2.26
C ALA A 120 -11.36 -11.99 2.35
N LYS A 121 -12.28 -11.30 3.04
CA LYS A 121 -13.70 -11.70 3.11
C LYS A 121 -14.38 -11.69 1.75
N TYR A 122 -14.07 -10.69 0.92
CA TYR A 122 -14.62 -10.62 -0.44
C TYR A 122 -14.15 -11.80 -1.27
N LEU A 123 -12.86 -12.12 -1.22
CA LEU A 123 -12.25 -13.19 -2.03
C LEU A 123 -12.55 -14.60 -1.50
N SER A 124 -12.92 -14.76 -0.24
CA SER A 124 -13.25 -16.07 0.34
C SER A 124 -14.62 -16.59 -0.10
N ASP A 125 -15.46 -15.78 -0.72
CA ASP A 125 -16.76 -16.21 -1.25
C ASP A 125 -16.56 -17.03 -2.54
N THR A 126 -17.06 -18.27 -2.53
CA THR A 126 -16.94 -19.25 -3.61
C THR A 126 -17.50 -18.76 -4.95
N GLN A 127 -18.37 -17.74 -4.94
CA GLN A 127 -18.95 -17.16 -6.16
C GLN A 127 -18.05 -16.12 -6.83
N ILE A 128 -16.92 -15.76 -6.21
CA ILE A 128 -16.03 -14.73 -6.73
C ILE A 128 -15.01 -15.36 -7.68
N ASN A 129 -15.12 -14.95 -8.94
CA ASN A 129 -14.14 -15.26 -9.97
C ASN A 129 -13.53 -13.96 -10.48
N LEU A 130 -12.23 -13.75 -10.23
CA LEU A 130 -11.51 -12.56 -10.66
C LEU A 130 -11.26 -12.49 -12.17
N LYS A 131 -11.73 -13.47 -12.95
CA LYS A 131 -11.82 -13.35 -14.41
C LYS A 131 -12.96 -12.42 -14.85
N ASP A 132 -13.99 -12.26 -14.04
CA ASP A 132 -15.13 -11.39 -14.36
C ASP A 132 -14.80 -9.93 -14.05
N VAL A 133 -14.94 -9.07 -15.06
CA VAL A 133 -14.59 -7.64 -14.96
C VAL A 133 -15.38 -6.93 -13.85
N ALA A 134 -16.64 -7.29 -13.63
CA ALA A 134 -17.46 -6.73 -12.55
C ALA A 134 -16.89 -7.07 -11.15
N ARG A 135 -16.37 -8.28 -10.98
CA ARG A 135 -15.76 -8.73 -9.70
C ARG A 135 -14.38 -8.11 -9.51
N GLN A 136 -13.61 -7.93 -10.58
CA GLN A 136 -12.36 -7.17 -10.55
C GLN A 136 -12.59 -5.75 -10.05
N TRP A 137 -13.60 -5.05 -10.60
CA TRP A 137 -13.93 -3.69 -10.17
C TRP A 137 -14.35 -3.61 -8.72
N GLN A 138 -15.11 -4.59 -8.20
CA GLN A 138 -15.46 -4.64 -6.78
C GLN A 138 -14.22 -4.82 -5.89
N ALA A 139 -13.32 -5.74 -6.24
CA ALA A 139 -12.07 -5.93 -5.50
C ALA A 139 -11.18 -4.68 -5.53
N LEU A 140 -11.04 -4.07 -6.71
CA LEU A 140 -10.28 -2.83 -6.88
C LEU A 140 -10.93 -1.66 -6.13
N ALA A 141 -12.26 -1.58 -6.08
CA ALA A 141 -12.96 -0.53 -5.34
C ALA A 141 -12.65 -0.61 -3.83
N ILE A 142 -12.56 -1.81 -3.24
CA ILE A 142 -12.17 -1.98 -1.84
C ILE A 142 -10.78 -1.37 -1.57
N ILE A 143 -9.85 -1.49 -2.52
CA ILE A 143 -8.49 -0.95 -2.42
C ILE A 143 -8.46 0.56 -2.72
N ILE A 144 -9.19 1.02 -3.73
CA ILE A 144 -9.18 2.41 -4.20
C ILE A 144 -9.88 3.34 -3.22
N LEU A 145 -10.96 2.91 -2.57
CA LEU A 145 -11.71 3.74 -1.61
C LEU A 145 -10.84 4.39 -0.52
N PRO A 146 -10.02 3.65 0.25
CA PRO A 146 -9.13 4.27 1.23
C PRO A 146 -8.05 5.14 0.58
N VAL A 147 -7.51 4.75 -0.58
CA VAL A 147 -6.53 5.56 -1.32
C VAL A 147 -7.10 6.93 -1.69
N LEU A 148 -8.35 6.99 -2.15
CA LEU A 148 -9.03 8.25 -2.47
C LEU A 148 -9.20 9.17 -1.25
N LEU A 149 -9.32 8.61 -0.05
CA LEU A 149 -9.40 9.40 1.18
C LEU A 149 -8.01 9.85 1.66
N ILE A 150 -6.97 9.07 1.42
CA ILE A 150 -5.59 9.34 1.86
C ILE A 150 -4.87 10.35 0.94
N LEU A 151 -5.10 10.29 -0.38
CA LEU A 151 -4.41 11.18 -1.34
C LEU A 151 -4.59 12.68 -1.02
N PRO A 152 -5.78 13.18 -0.64
CA PRO A 152 -5.95 14.56 -0.23
C PRO A 152 -5.35 14.93 1.14
N GLN A 153 -4.79 13.98 1.90
CA GLN A 153 -4.19 14.16 3.24
C GLN A 153 -2.66 14.36 3.19
N PRO A 154 -2.14 14.84 2.05
CA PRO A 154 -0.76 14.70 1.57
C PRO A 154 0.09 13.52 2.08
N ASP A 155 -0.46 12.30 2.17
CA ASP A 155 0.29 11.10 2.57
C ASP A 155 0.44 10.08 1.40
N PRO A 156 1.27 10.41 0.39
CA PRO A 156 1.46 9.54 -0.78
C PRO A 156 2.16 8.21 -0.42
N GLY A 157 2.97 8.21 0.65
CA GLY A 157 3.67 7.00 1.12
C GLY A 157 2.69 5.93 1.58
N SER A 158 1.72 6.30 2.41
CA SER A 158 0.67 5.39 2.85
C SER A 158 -0.23 4.92 1.70
N ALA A 159 -0.57 5.81 0.76
CA ALA A 159 -1.32 5.45 -0.44
C ALA A 159 -0.58 4.43 -1.32
N LEU A 160 0.74 4.58 -1.48
CA LEU A 160 1.57 3.67 -2.29
C LEU A 160 1.55 2.24 -1.75
N ILE A 161 1.49 2.05 -0.42
CA ILE A 161 1.46 0.71 0.19
C ILE A 161 0.27 -0.11 -0.31
N TYR A 162 -0.87 0.52 -0.62
CA TYR A 162 -2.05 -0.18 -1.16
C TYR A 162 -1.81 -0.86 -2.51
N SER A 163 -0.78 -0.45 -3.26
CA SER A 163 -0.39 -1.12 -4.51
C SER A 163 -0.02 -2.59 -4.30
N ILE A 164 0.44 -2.97 -3.10
CA ILE A 164 0.80 -4.36 -2.79
C ILE A 164 -0.40 -5.32 -2.90
N PHE A 165 -1.63 -4.81 -2.67
CA PHE A 165 -2.83 -5.63 -2.78
C PHE A 165 -3.09 -6.12 -4.22
N ILE A 166 -2.51 -5.46 -5.24
CA ILE A 166 -2.58 -5.94 -6.63
C ILE A 166 -1.86 -7.29 -6.75
N ILE A 167 -0.75 -7.49 -6.04
CA ILE A 167 -0.03 -8.78 -6.02
C ILE A 167 -0.86 -9.86 -5.33
N VAL A 168 -1.56 -9.50 -4.24
CA VAL A 168 -2.49 -10.42 -3.55
C VAL A 168 -3.63 -10.82 -4.49
N LEU A 169 -4.24 -9.87 -5.20
CA LEU A 169 -5.27 -10.15 -6.19
C LEU A 169 -4.76 -11.02 -7.34
N TYR A 170 -3.52 -10.80 -7.79
CA TYR A 170 -2.89 -11.63 -8.82
C TYR A 170 -2.78 -13.09 -8.38
N ARG A 171 -2.39 -13.34 -7.13
CA ARG A 171 -2.36 -14.69 -6.54
C ARG A 171 -3.74 -15.36 -6.54
N GLU A 172 -4.80 -14.59 -6.33
CA GLU A 172 -6.19 -15.07 -6.32
C GLU A 172 -6.84 -15.14 -7.72
N GLY A 173 -6.07 -14.87 -8.79
CA GLY A 173 -6.51 -15.07 -10.17
C GLY A 173 -6.86 -13.81 -10.95
N LEU A 174 -6.48 -12.62 -10.45
CA LEU A 174 -6.53 -11.38 -11.24
C LEU A 174 -5.69 -11.53 -12.52
N PRO A 175 -6.14 -11.04 -13.69
CA PRO A 175 -5.37 -11.13 -14.93
C PRO A 175 -3.96 -10.54 -14.80
N SER A 176 -2.95 -11.22 -15.36
CA SER A 176 -1.54 -10.82 -15.26
C SER A 176 -1.24 -9.43 -15.82
N TRP A 177 -2.09 -8.90 -16.72
CA TRP A 177 -1.84 -7.61 -17.35
C TRP A 177 -1.83 -6.46 -16.33
N TYR A 178 -2.57 -6.52 -15.22
CA TYR A 178 -2.53 -5.50 -14.15
C TYR A 178 -1.15 -5.41 -13.48
N VAL A 179 -0.49 -6.55 -13.27
CA VAL A 179 0.84 -6.59 -12.66
C VAL A 179 1.90 -6.10 -13.64
N TRP A 180 1.81 -6.53 -14.90
CA TRP A 180 2.73 -6.09 -15.94
C TRP A 180 2.63 -4.58 -16.22
N THR A 181 1.42 -4.02 -16.28
CA THR A 181 1.26 -2.57 -16.43
C THR A 181 1.84 -1.82 -15.23
N GLY A 182 1.61 -2.29 -14.01
CA GLY A 182 2.21 -1.70 -12.80
C GLY A 182 3.74 -1.72 -12.84
N PHE A 183 4.35 -2.86 -13.18
CA PHE A 183 5.80 -2.98 -13.29
C PHE A 183 6.38 -2.06 -14.38
N VAL A 184 5.73 -2.00 -15.55
CA VAL A 184 6.12 -1.10 -16.65
C VAL A 184 6.04 0.36 -16.21
N THR A 185 4.98 0.77 -15.50
CA THR A 185 4.85 2.14 -15.00
C THR A 185 5.94 2.50 -14.00
N VAL A 186 6.27 1.62 -13.05
CA VAL A 186 7.37 1.85 -12.09
C VAL A 186 8.71 1.91 -12.81
N PHE A 187 8.95 1.02 -13.77
CA PHE A 187 10.17 1.00 -14.56
C PHE A 187 10.33 2.29 -15.40
N LEU A 188 9.26 2.74 -16.06
CA LEU A 188 9.24 4.00 -16.81
C LEU A 188 9.44 5.21 -15.90
N PHE A 189 8.84 5.21 -14.71
CA PHE A 189 9.04 6.27 -13.71
C PHE A 189 10.52 6.37 -13.32
N VAL A 190 11.15 5.26 -12.95
CA VAL A 190 12.59 5.23 -12.60
C VAL A 190 13.46 5.66 -13.78
N LEU A 191 13.18 5.19 -15.00
CA LEU A 191 13.92 5.61 -16.20
C LEU A 191 13.82 7.11 -16.44
N THR A 192 12.64 7.71 -16.22
CA THR A 192 12.42 9.15 -16.38
C THR A 192 13.17 9.98 -15.35
N LEU A 193 13.42 9.43 -14.15
CA LEU A 193 14.24 10.11 -13.13
C LEU A 193 15.75 10.03 -13.41
N VAL A 194 16.19 9.00 -14.13
CA VAL A 194 17.62 8.75 -14.40
C VAL A 194 18.06 9.34 -15.74
N LEU A 195 17.17 9.37 -16.74
CA LEU A 195 17.44 9.80 -18.10
C LEU A 195 16.54 10.98 -18.48
N GLU A 196 17.01 11.83 -19.39
CA GLU A 196 16.17 12.89 -19.93
C GLU A 196 14.93 12.34 -20.66
N PRO A 197 13.77 13.01 -20.60
CA PRO A 197 12.49 12.56 -21.17
C PRO A 197 12.58 12.08 -22.62
N GLN A 198 13.37 12.77 -23.44
CA GLN A 198 13.55 12.45 -24.85
C GLN A 198 14.12 11.04 -25.08
N TYR A 199 15.09 10.61 -24.26
CA TYR A 199 15.68 9.27 -24.39
C TYR A 199 14.70 8.18 -23.96
N VAL A 200 13.91 8.42 -22.91
CA VAL A 200 12.90 7.46 -22.44
C VAL A 200 11.79 7.27 -23.48
N ILE A 201 11.35 8.35 -24.13
CA ILE A 201 10.35 8.29 -25.21
C ILE A 201 10.90 7.50 -26.41
N LEU A 202 12.16 7.72 -26.80
CA LEU A 202 12.80 6.97 -27.89
C LEU A 202 12.92 5.47 -27.56
N ILE A 203 13.31 5.12 -26.34
CA ILE A 203 13.36 3.72 -25.88
C ILE A 203 11.96 3.10 -25.91
N GLY A 204 10.94 3.82 -25.41
CA GLY A 204 9.55 3.37 -25.45
C GLY A 204 9.05 3.12 -26.87
N LEU A 205 9.37 4.03 -27.81
CA LEU A 205 9.05 3.88 -29.22
C LEU A 205 9.72 2.65 -29.83
N ALA A 206 11.02 2.44 -29.57
CA ALA A 206 11.76 1.28 -30.06
C ALA A 206 11.16 -0.04 -29.56
N VAL A 207 10.79 -0.11 -28.27
CA VAL A 207 10.14 -1.29 -27.67
C VAL A 207 8.78 -1.56 -28.35
N ILE A 208 7.96 -0.52 -28.55
CA ILE A 208 6.65 -0.66 -29.23
C ILE A 208 6.83 -1.20 -30.65
N ILE A 209 7.82 -0.68 -31.40
CA ILE A 209 8.12 -1.17 -32.75
C ILE A 209 8.52 -2.66 -32.72
N ILE A 210 9.43 -3.05 -31.83
CA ILE A 210 9.88 -4.45 -31.71
C ILE A 210 8.70 -5.37 -31.38
N VAL A 211 7.84 -4.97 -30.44
CA VAL A 211 6.63 -5.74 -30.08
C VAL A 211 5.66 -5.82 -31.25
N HIS A 212 5.45 -4.72 -31.98
CA HIS A 212 4.57 -4.68 -33.15
C HIS A 212 5.04 -5.63 -34.26
N PHE A 213 6.34 -5.67 -34.54
CA PHE A 213 6.90 -6.58 -35.54
C PHE A 213 6.92 -8.04 -35.09
N LYS A 214 7.16 -8.31 -33.81
CA LYS A 214 7.14 -9.68 -33.26
C LYS A 214 5.73 -10.25 -33.10
N SER A 215 4.71 -9.39 -32.99
CA SER A 215 3.31 -9.80 -32.95
C SER A 215 2.88 -10.48 -34.25
N ARG A 216 2.04 -11.52 -34.12
CA ARG A 216 1.45 -12.21 -35.27
C ARG A 216 0.67 -11.19 -36.10
N LEU A 217 0.73 -11.32 -37.43
CA LEU A 217 0.10 -10.38 -38.38
C LEU A 217 -1.40 -10.14 -38.08
N ALA A 218 -2.13 -11.16 -37.60
CA ALA A 218 -3.54 -11.05 -37.22
C ALA A 218 -3.80 -10.19 -35.96
N ASP A 219 -2.81 -10.04 -35.08
CA ASP A 219 -2.91 -9.29 -33.82
C ASP A 219 -2.21 -7.93 -33.90
N ARG A 220 -1.69 -7.55 -35.08
CA ARG A 220 -1.03 -6.26 -35.30
C ARG A 220 -2.07 -5.15 -35.40
N ASN A 221 -2.26 -4.44 -34.28
CA ASN A 221 -3.14 -3.29 -34.24
C ASN A 221 -2.33 -1.99 -34.11
N ILE A 222 -2.12 -1.30 -35.25
CA ILE A 222 -1.36 -0.04 -35.33
C ILE A 222 -2.00 1.03 -34.44
N VAL A 223 -3.34 1.10 -34.41
CA VAL A 223 -4.07 2.08 -33.58
C VAL A 223 -3.74 1.90 -32.10
N LEU A 224 -3.70 0.65 -31.64
CA LEU A 224 -3.41 0.30 -30.25
C LEU A 224 -1.95 0.60 -29.88
N SER A 225 -1.00 0.31 -30.78
CA SER A 225 0.40 0.69 -30.63
C SER A 225 0.59 2.21 -30.55
N SER A 226 -0.15 2.98 -31.36
CA SER A 226 -0.11 4.45 -31.32
C SER A 226 -0.70 5.02 -30.03
N ILE A 227 -1.82 4.47 -29.54
CA ILE A 227 -2.41 4.89 -28.25
C ILE A 227 -1.43 4.62 -27.10
N LEU A 228 -0.79 3.45 -27.07
CA LEU A 228 0.20 3.11 -26.05
C LEU A 228 1.40 4.07 -26.08
N PHE A 229 1.87 4.45 -27.27
CA PHE A 229 2.96 5.42 -27.41
C PHE A 229 2.59 6.80 -26.87
N VAL A 230 1.38 7.29 -27.17
CA VAL A 230 0.88 8.57 -26.64
C VAL A 230 0.76 8.52 -25.12
N LEU A 231 0.27 7.42 -24.56
CA LEU A 231 0.17 7.23 -23.10
C LEU A 231 1.53 7.22 -22.42
N ILE A 232 2.51 6.50 -22.97
CA ILE A 232 3.89 6.47 -22.43
C ILE A 232 4.51 7.86 -22.50
N SER A 233 4.39 8.54 -23.64
CA SER A 233 4.95 9.89 -23.82
C SER A 233 4.32 10.89 -22.86
N GLY A 234 2.99 10.88 -22.73
CA GLY A 234 2.26 11.72 -21.78
C GLY A 234 2.65 11.45 -20.32
N PHE A 235 2.84 10.18 -19.97
CA PHE A 235 3.31 9.80 -18.63
C PHE A 235 4.72 10.32 -18.35
N VAL A 236 5.67 10.13 -19.26
CA VAL A 236 7.06 10.61 -19.11
C VAL A 236 7.11 12.13 -18.92
N PHE A 237 6.41 12.90 -19.77
CA PHE A 237 6.36 14.36 -19.60
C PHE A 237 5.67 14.79 -18.30
N SER A 238 4.63 14.07 -17.87
CA SER A 238 3.97 14.36 -16.60
C SER A 238 4.90 14.12 -15.41
N VAL A 239 5.69 13.05 -15.42
CA VAL A 239 6.64 12.75 -14.34
C VAL A 239 7.74 13.80 -14.27
N ASP A 240 8.31 14.17 -15.41
CA ASP A 240 9.35 15.21 -15.52
C ASP A 240 8.84 16.57 -15.00
N TYR A 241 7.65 16.98 -15.44
CA TYR A 241 7.03 18.22 -14.99
C TYR A 241 6.78 18.24 -13.47
N VAL A 242 6.24 17.15 -12.91
CA VAL A 242 5.96 17.05 -11.47
C VAL A 242 7.26 17.07 -10.67
N PHE A 243 8.30 16.37 -11.13
CA PHE A 243 9.60 16.37 -10.47
C PHE A 243 10.23 17.77 -10.43
N ASP A 244 10.25 18.45 -11.57
CA ASP A 244 10.92 19.74 -11.69
C ASP A 244 10.14 20.91 -11.09
N ASN A 245 8.81 20.91 -11.17
CA ASN A 245 8.00 22.05 -10.71
C ASN A 245 7.40 21.88 -9.31
N VAL A 246 7.22 20.64 -8.84
CA VAL A 246 6.58 20.37 -7.54
C VAL A 246 7.61 19.94 -6.49
N PHE A 247 8.51 19.02 -6.86
CA PHE A 247 9.44 18.45 -5.88
C PHE A 247 10.73 19.28 -5.71
N LYS A 248 11.31 19.87 -6.76
CA LYS A 248 12.52 20.71 -6.65
C LYS A 248 12.32 22.06 -5.93
N GLN A 249 11.07 22.48 -5.67
CA GLN A 249 10.77 23.74 -4.98
C GLN A 249 10.82 23.66 -3.44
N HIS A 250 11.04 22.47 -2.86
CA HIS A 250 11.25 22.25 -1.44
C HIS A 250 12.66 21.70 -1.19
#